data_AF-A0A1N7G7K9-F1
#
_entry.id   AF-A0A1N7G7K9-F1
#
_cell.length_a   1.000
_cell.length_b   1.000
_cell.length_c   1.000
_cell.angle_alpha   90.00
_cell.angle_beta   90.00
_cell.angle_gamma   90.00
#
_symmetry.space_group_name_H-M   'P 1'
#
loop_
_entity.id
_entity.type
_entity.pdbx_description
1 polymer ?
#
loop_
_entity_poly.entity_id
_entity_poly.type
_entity_poly.pdbx_seq_one_letter_code
_entity_poly.pdbx_strand_id
1 'polypeptide(L)'
;MNDVATIETDSESVQVQLLSREEANLISNFISQVGIWTANHGEKANHIEIVYYPEDDGFEVVNNEENNGLLRRNRVSVFRGELIAWATQQTQQLKGWDNARTITAFAVVYRDGQYGVLCKTADAKPAETMAESV
;
A
#
# COMPACT_ATOMS: atom_id res chain seq x y z
N MET A 1 12.85 4.81 -10.44
CA MET A 1 12.13 5.75 -11.31
C MET A 1 10.73 5.22 -11.50
N ASN A 2 9.75 6.09 -11.31
CA ASN A 2 8.39 5.82 -11.73
C ASN A 2 8.35 6.02 -13.26
N ASP A 3 7.78 5.06 -14.00
CA ASP A 3 7.70 5.19 -15.47
C ASP A 3 6.75 6.32 -15.83
N VAL A 4 7.21 7.25 -16.67
CA VAL A 4 6.41 8.39 -17.13
C VAL A 4 6.33 8.38 -18.65
N ALA A 5 5.15 8.63 -19.19
CA ALA A 5 4.94 8.86 -20.61
C ALA A 5 4.87 10.36 -20.86
N THR A 6 5.57 10.83 -21.89
CA THR A 6 5.40 12.20 -22.40
C THR A 6 4.33 12.18 -23.48
N ILE A 7 3.26 12.95 -23.30
CA ILE A 7 2.19 13.15 -24.27
C ILE A 7 2.31 14.56 -24.81
N GLU A 8 2.50 14.70 -26.11
CA GLU A 8 2.46 16.00 -26.78
C GLU A 8 1.00 16.43 -26.95
N THR A 9 0.66 17.63 -26.48
CA THR A 9 -0.62 18.27 -26.75
C THR A 9 -0.41 19.47 -27.67
N ASP A 10 -1.48 20.03 -28.23
CA ASP A 10 -1.41 21.22 -29.09
C ASP A 10 -0.81 22.46 -28.37
N SER A 11 -0.75 22.43 -27.04
CA SER A 11 -0.30 23.56 -26.20
C SER A 11 1.03 23.30 -25.48
N GLU A 12 1.28 22.07 -25.04
CA GLU A 12 2.48 21.69 -24.27
C GLU A 12 2.70 20.17 -24.18
N SER A 13 3.91 19.77 -23.79
CA SER A 13 4.23 18.38 -23.45
C SER A 13 3.83 18.07 -22.01
N VAL A 14 2.99 17.05 -21.82
CA VAL A 14 2.47 16.64 -20.50
C VAL A 14 3.10 15.32 -20.07
N GLN A 15 3.59 15.25 -18.82
CA GLN A 15 4.08 14.01 -18.21
C GLN A 15 2.93 13.27 -17.53
N VAL A 16 2.72 12.02 -17.91
CA VAL A 16 1.70 11.14 -17.32
C VAL A 16 2.38 9.96 -16.63
N GLN A 17 2.03 9.75 -15.37
CA GLN A 17 2.50 8.60 -14.60
C GLN A 17 1.92 7.32 -15.17
N LEU A 18 2.77 6.39 -15.58
CA LEU A 18 2.35 5.03 -15.93
C LEU A 18 2.27 4.18 -14.66
N LEU A 19 1.21 3.38 -14.56
CA LEU A 19 1.04 2.43 -13.47
C LEU A 19 1.17 1.01 -14.03
N SER A 20 1.85 0.15 -13.30
CA SER A 20 1.73 -1.28 -13.51
C SER A 20 0.28 -1.74 -13.26
N ARG A 21 -0.09 -2.93 -13.76
CA ARG A 21 -1.42 -3.50 -13.49
C ARG A 21 -1.68 -3.65 -11.99
N GLU A 22 -0.64 -4.00 -11.22
CA GLU A 22 -0.72 -4.17 -9.77
C GLU A 22 -1.01 -2.83 -9.08
N GLU A 23 -0.27 -1.77 -9.45
CA GLU A 23 -0.50 -0.43 -8.95
C GLU A 23 -1.89 0.10 -9.32
N ALA A 24 -2.34 -0.11 -10.56
CA ALA A 24 -3.67 0.30 -11.02
C ALA A 24 -4.80 -0.39 -10.23
N ASN A 25 -4.67 -1.70 -9.98
CA ASN A 25 -5.63 -2.44 -9.17
C ASN A 25 -5.61 -1.98 -7.71
N LEU A 26 -4.41 -1.82 -7.13
CA LEU A 26 -4.24 -1.40 -5.74
C LEU A 26 -4.79 0.01 -5.49
N ILE A 27 -4.47 0.98 -6.35
CA ILE A 27 -4.99 2.34 -6.21
C ILE A 27 -6.50 2.40 -6.40
N SER A 28 -7.07 1.61 -7.32
CA SER A 28 -8.53 1.54 -7.49
C SER A 28 -9.22 0.98 -6.25
N ASN A 29 -8.67 -0.08 -5.64
CA ASN A 29 -9.21 -0.63 -4.39
C ASN A 29 -9.08 0.39 -3.24
N PHE A 30 -7.90 1.02 -3.13
CA PHE A 30 -7.61 2.01 -2.09
C PHE A 30 -8.54 3.22 -2.19
N ILE A 31 -8.78 3.78 -3.39
CA ILE A 31 -9.74 4.88 -3.60
C ILE A 31 -11.12 4.51 -3.07
N SER A 32 -11.62 3.32 -3.41
CA SER A 32 -12.93 2.88 -2.93
C SER A 32 -12.95 2.76 -1.40
N GLN A 33 -11.87 2.25 -0.81
CA GLN A 33 -11.78 2.05 0.63
C GLN A 33 -11.63 3.37 1.41
N VAL A 34 -10.88 4.34 0.88
CA VAL A 34 -10.80 5.70 1.43
C VAL A 34 -12.19 6.35 1.48
N GLY A 35 -13.04 6.13 0.46
CA GLY A 35 -14.43 6.58 0.48
C GLY A 35 -15.23 6.02 1.68
N ILE A 36 -15.01 4.75 2.03
CA ILE A 36 -15.66 4.11 3.17
C ILE A 36 -15.10 4.68 4.49
N TRP A 37 -13.77 4.81 4.61
CA TRP A 37 -13.15 5.31 5.83
C TRP A 37 -13.48 6.77 6.10
N THR A 38 -13.49 7.63 5.08
CA THR A 38 -13.90 9.04 5.23
C THR A 38 -15.36 9.16 5.66
N ALA A 39 -16.25 8.31 5.13
CA ALA A 39 -17.65 8.27 5.57
C ALA A 39 -17.82 7.80 7.02
N ASN A 40 -17.02 6.83 7.48
CA ASN A 40 -17.16 6.22 8.81
C ASN A 40 -16.38 6.95 9.92
N HIS A 41 -15.21 7.51 9.59
CA HIS A 41 -14.25 8.07 10.56
C HIS A 41 -14.02 9.59 10.38
N GLY A 42 -14.58 10.20 9.33
CA GLY A 42 -14.51 11.64 9.09
C GLY A 42 -13.06 12.13 8.94
N GLU A 43 -12.74 13.22 9.65
CA GLU A 43 -11.45 13.92 9.55
C GLU A 43 -10.23 13.04 9.83
N LYS A 44 -10.41 11.97 10.62
CA LYS A 44 -9.36 10.98 10.91
C LYS A 44 -8.81 10.33 9.65
N ALA A 45 -9.65 10.16 8.64
CA ALA A 45 -9.33 9.52 7.36
C ALA A 45 -8.95 10.52 6.25
N ASN A 46 -8.85 11.83 6.53
CA ASN A 46 -8.44 12.84 5.54
C ASN A 46 -6.95 12.79 5.18
N HIS A 47 -6.17 12.04 5.96
CA HIS A 47 -4.78 11.73 5.70
C HIS A 47 -4.57 10.27 6.06
N ILE A 48 -4.06 9.49 5.13
CA ILE A 48 -3.75 8.07 5.32
C ILE A 48 -2.47 7.77 4.57
N GLU A 49 -1.49 7.24 5.26
CA GLU A 49 -0.28 6.67 4.64
C GLU A 49 -0.06 5.30 5.23
N ILE A 50 0.16 4.32 4.36
CA ILE A 50 0.48 2.95 4.76
C ILE A 50 1.71 2.53 3.98
N VAL A 51 2.76 2.16 4.69
CA VAL A 51 4.00 1.60 4.14
C VAL A 51 4.18 0.20 4.71
N TYR A 52 4.45 -0.78 3.85
CA TYR A 52 4.74 -2.14 4.25
C TYR A 52 6.25 -2.41 4.18
N TYR A 53 6.77 -3.04 5.23
CA TYR A 53 8.17 -3.42 5.39
C TYR A 53 8.31 -4.94 5.21
N PRO A 54 8.80 -5.42 4.04
CA PRO A 54 8.88 -6.85 3.77
C PRO A 54 9.80 -7.64 4.72
N GLU A 55 10.76 -6.98 5.36
CA GLU A 55 11.77 -7.57 6.24
C GLU A 55 11.20 -8.13 7.55
N ASP A 56 10.11 -7.55 8.06
CA ASP A 56 9.48 -7.94 9.32
C ASP A 56 7.96 -8.17 9.20
N ASP A 57 7.44 -8.15 7.96
CA ASP A 57 6.01 -8.23 7.64
C ASP A 57 5.18 -7.14 8.35
N GLY A 58 5.83 -6.01 8.65
CA GLY A 58 5.28 -4.89 9.41
C GLY A 58 4.64 -3.81 8.54
N PHE A 59 3.81 -2.99 9.19
CA PHE A 59 3.21 -1.80 8.59
C PHE A 59 3.51 -0.56 9.43
N GLU A 60 3.99 0.48 8.77
CA GLU A 60 3.90 1.84 9.28
C GLU A 60 2.63 2.49 8.74
N VAL A 61 1.90 3.15 9.65
CA VAL A 61 0.62 3.77 9.36
C VAL A 61 0.61 5.17 9.93
N VAL A 62 0.29 6.14 9.10
CA VAL A 62 0.06 7.54 9.45
C VAL A 62 -1.40 7.87 9.18
N ASN A 63 -2.05 8.56 10.11
CA ASN A 63 -3.40 9.08 9.92
C ASN A 63 -3.63 10.33 10.78
N ASN A 64 -4.80 10.96 10.67
CA ASN A 64 -5.10 12.19 11.42
C ASN A 64 -5.57 11.96 12.87
N GLU A 65 -5.49 10.74 13.41
CA GLU A 65 -5.72 10.54 14.84
C GLU A 65 -4.50 10.96 15.67
N GLU A 66 -4.73 11.32 16.94
CA GLU A 66 -3.63 11.56 17.88
C GLU A 66 -2.68 10.36 17.91
N ASN A 67 -1.37 10.62 17.80
CA ASN A 67 -0.32 9.60 17.69
C ASN A 67 -0.60 8.55 16.58
N ASN A 68 -1.24 8.93 15.47
CA ASN A 68 -1.62 8.06 14.36
C ASN A 68 -2.50 6.86 14.79
N GLY A 69 -3.29 7.03 15.87
CA GLY A 69 -4.15 5.98 16.42
C GLY A 69 -3.42 4.99 17.33
N LEU A 70 -2.18 5.26 17.75
CA LEU A 70 -1.50 4.50 18.80
C LEU A 70 -2.00 4.95 20.18
N LEU A 71 -2.59 4.01 20.94
CA LEU A 71 -3.17 4.32 22.23
C LEU A 71 -2.16 4.12 23.37
N ARG A 72 -1.77 2.86 23.66
CA ARG A 72 -0.78 2.49 24.70
C ARG A 72 -0.22 1.08 24.50
N ARG A 73 1.08 0.88 24.79
CA ARG A 73 1.85 -0.39 24.77
C ARG A 73 1.67 -1.22 23.49
N ASN A 74 0.52 -1.84 23.27
CA ASN A 74 0.17 -2.65 22.09
C ASN A 74 -1.27 -2.41 21.58
N ARG A 75 -1.95 -1.35 22.03
CA ARG A 75 -3.33 -1.06 21.66
C ARG A 75 -3.36 0.02 20.59
N VAL A 76 -4.12 -0.26 19.54
CA VAL A 76 -4.40 0.67 18.44
C VAL A 76 -5.87 1.09 18.50
N SER A 77 -6.18 2.23 17.90
CA SER A 77 -7.55 2.65 17.63
C SER A 77 -8.24 1.66 16.70
N VAL A 78 -9.58 1.70 16.68
CA VAL A 78 -10.37 0.92 15.72
C VAL A 78 -9.97 1.25 14.29
N PHE A 79 -9.84 2.55 13.98
CA PHE A 79 -9.49 2.99 12.63
C PHE A 79 -8.10 2.54 12.19
N ARG A 80 -7.06 2.71 13.03
CA ARG A 80 -5.72 2.16 12.74
C ARG A 80 -5.76 0.64 12.54
N GLY A 81 -6.56 -0.07 13.33
CA GLY A 81 -6.79 -1.50 13.16
C GLY A 81 -7.39 -1.86 11.80
N GLU A 82 -8.36 -1.09 11.32
CA GLU A 82 -8.95 -1.26 9.98
C GLU A 82 -7.95 -1.00 8.86
N LEU A 83 -7.11 0.03 8.98
CA LEU A 83 -6.04 0.34 8.02
C LEU A 83 -5.06 -0.83 7.90
N ILE A 84 -4.60 -1.35 9.04
CA ILE A 84 -3.69 -2.50 9.08
C ILE A 84 -4.37 -3.74 8.49
N ALA A 85 -5.60 -4.04 8.89
CA ALA A 85 -6.34 -5.21 8.40
C ALA A 85 -6.54 -5.17 6.87
N TRP A 86 -6.90 -4.00 6.32
CA TRP A 86 -7.00 -3.83 4.87
C TRP A 86 -5.65 -4.03 4.18
N ALA A 87 -4.58 -3.43 4.72
CA ALA A 87 -3.25 -3.54 4.14
C ALA A 87 -2.73 -4.98 4.16
N THR A 88 -2.94 -5.73 5.25
CA THR A 88 -2.64 -7.16 5.33
C THR A 88 -3.37 -7.97 4.27
N GLN A 89 -4.64 -7.66 3.99
CA GLN A 89 -5.38 -8.34 2.92
C GLN A 89 -4.79 -8.04 1.54
N GLN A 90 -4.39 -6.78 1.28
CA GLN A 90 -3.79 -6.41 0.00
C GLN A 90 -2.43 -7.09 -0.18
N THR A 91 -1.57 -7.09 0.85
CA THR A 91 -0.26 -7.74 0.75
C THR A 91 -0.40 -9.25 0.58
N GLN A 92 -1.37 -9.90 1.23
CA GLN A 92 -1.63 -11.33 1.01
C GLN A 92 -2.09 -11.62 -0.42
N GLN A 93 -2.94 -10.78 -1.00
CA GLN A 93 -3.37 -10.93 -2.39
C GLN A 93 -2.20 -10.77 -3.37
N LEU A 94 -1.31 -9.81 -3.11
CA LEU A 94 -0.11 -9.58 -3.92
C LEU A 94 0.92 -10.71 -3.83
N LYS A 95 1.09 -11.30 -2.65
CA LYS A 95 1.96 -12.49 -2.42
C LYS A 95 1.39 -13.74 -3.10
N GLY A 96 0.07 -13.80 -3.30
CA GLY A 96 -0.64 -15.01 -3.71
C GLY A 96 -0.91 -15.95 -2.52
N TRP A 97 -1.87 -16.86 -2.67
CA TRP A 97 -2.27 -17.79 -1.59
C TRP A 97 -1.15 -18.76 -1.18
N ASP A 98 -0.23 -19.04 -2.09
CA ASP A 98 0.94 -19.91 -1.91
C ASP A 98 2.24 -19.12 -1.67
N ASN A 99 2.17 -17.80 -1.52
CA ASN A 99 3.33 -16.91 -1.44
C ASN A 99 4.28 -17.05 -2.65
N ALA A 100 3.76 -17.33 -3.84
CA ALA A 100 4.54 -17.39 -5.07
C ALA A 100 5.26 -16.07 -5.43
N ARG A 101 4.89 -14.95 -4.80
CA ARG A 101 5.51 -13.64 -5.02
C ARG A 101 6.00 -13.02 -3.73
N THR A 102 7.09 -12.27 -3.86
CA THR A 102 7.64 -11.43 -2.79
C THR A 102 7.34 -9.96 -3.11
N ILE A 103 6.78 -9.24 -2.14
CA ILE A 103 6.61 -7.79 -2.23
C ILE A 103 7.95 -7.14 -1.95
N THR A 104 8.41 -6.27 -2.85
CA THR A 104 9.67 -5.53 -2.72
C THR A 104 9.45 -4.05 -2.42
N ALA A 105 8.26 -3.53 -2.74
CA ALA A 105 7.79 -2.23 -2.29
C ALA A 105 6.27 -2.21 -2.25
N PHE A 106 5.70 -1.64 -1.19
CA PHE A 106 4.27 -1.37 -1.09
C PHE A 106 4.05 -0.11 -0.26
N ALA A 107 3.41 0.88 -0.86
CA ALA A 107 2.94 2.07 -0.16
C ALA A 107 1.67 2.60 -0.81
N VAL A 108 0.76 3.13 0.01
CA VAL A 108 -0.41 3.89 -0.44
C VAL A 108 -0.54 5.17 0.37
N VAL A 109 -0.97 6.24 -0.28
CA VAL A 109 -1.12 7.56 0.32
C VAL A 109 -2.45 8.17 -0.14
N TYR A 110 -3.22 8.69 0.80
CA TYR A 110 -4.32 9.62 0.57
C TYR A 110 -4.08 10.87 1.39
N ARG A 111 -4.00 12.02 0.71
CA ARG A 111 -3.76 13.32 1.36
C ARG A 111 -4.32 14.42 0.48
N ASP A 112 -5.05 15.37 1.07
CA ASP A 112 -5.58 16.56 0.39
C ASP A 112 -6.37 16.24 -0.89
N GLY A 113 -7.15 15.15 -0.87
CA GLY A 113 -7.94 14.69 -2.02
C GLY A 113 -7.14 13.97 -3.12
N GLN A 114 -5.84 13.79 -2.94
CA GLN A 114 -4.94 13.14 -3.87
C GLN A 114 -4.58 11.74 -3.42
N TYR A 115 -4.29 10.87 -4.39
CA TYR A 115 -3.95 9.46 -4.17
C TYR A 115 -2.57 9.15 -4.73
N GLY A 116 -1.79 8.39 -3.98
CA GLY A 116 -0.49 7.85 -4.39
C GLY A 116 -0.44 6.35 -4.14
N VAL A 117 0.28 5.65 -5.01
CA VAL A 117 0.53 4.21 -4.89
C VAL A 117 1.95 3.90 -5.32
N LEU A 118 2.54 2.92 -4.66
CA LEU A 118 3.75 2.22 -5.07
C LEU A 118 3.53 0.74 -4.80
N CYS A 119 3.66 -0.10 -5.82
CA CYS A 119 3.56 -1.54 -5.65
C CYS A 119 4.54 -2.24 -6.57
N LYS A 120 5.41 -3.07 -5.99
CA LYS A 120 6.38 -3.87 -6.72
C LYS A 120 6.42 -5.27 -6.13
N THR A 121 6.23 -6.25 -6.98
CA THR A 121 6.40 -7.66 -6.66
C THR A 121 7.50 -8.27 -7.52
N ALA A 122 8.11 -9.33 -7.01
CA ALA A 122 9.02 -10.20 -7.73
C ALA A 122 8.60 -11.65 -7.50
N ASP A 123 8.98 -12.55 -8.41
CA ASP A 123 8.80 -13.98 -8.17
C ASP A 123 9.54 -14.37 -6.90
N ALA A 124 8.87 -15.15 -6.04
CA ALA A 124 9.53 -15.70 -4.87
C ALA A 124 10.66 -16.60 -5.35
N LYS A 125 11.89 -16.38 -4.85
CA LYS A 125 12.98 -17.31 -5.10
C LYS A 125 12.54 -18.69 -4.60
N PRO A 126 12.69 -19.77 -5.39
CA PRO A 126 12.54 -21.11 -4.86
C PRO A 126 13.40 -21.21 -3.60
N ALA A 127 12.82 -21.70 -2.50
CA ALA A 127 13.61 -22.05 -1.34
C ALA A 127 14.70 -23.01 -1.82
N GLU A 128 15.96 -22.55 -1.83
CA GLU A 128 17.09 -23.45 -2.02
C GLU A 128 16.90 -24.57 -1.00
N THR A 129 16.66 -25.76 -1.54
CA THR A 129 16.42 -26.95 -0.74
C THR A 129 17.64 -27.10 0.14
N MET A 130 17.49 -26.87 1.45
CA MET A 130 18.54 -27.20 2.42
C MET A 130 18.68 -28.72 2.45
N ALA A 131 19.40 -29.23 1.46
CA ALA A 131 19.82 -30.60 1.35
C ALA A 131 21.35 -30.59 1.27
N GLU A 132 21.99 -30.11 2.33
CA GLU A 132 23.39 -30.45 2.58
C GLU A 132 23.60 -30.76 4.08
N SER A 133 23.89 -32.04 4.31
CA SER A 133 24.78 -32.59 5.35
C SER A 133 24.20 -32.93 6.73
N VAL A 134 23.64 -34.14 6.87
CA VAL A 134 23.95 -35.06 7.98
C VAL A 134 24.14 -36.46 7.42
#